data_AF-A0A445GMR1-F1
#
_entry.id   AF-A0A445GMR1-F1
#
_cell.length_a   1.000
_cell.length_b   1.000
_cell.length_c   1.000
_cell.angle_alpha   90.00
_cell.angle_beta   90.00
_cell.angle_gamma   90.00
#
_symmetry.space_group_name_H-M   'P 1'
#
loop_
_entity.id
_entity.type
_entity.pdbx_description
1 polymer ?
#
loop_
_entity_poly.entity_id
_entity_poly.type
_entity_poly.pdbx_seq_one_letter_code
_entity_poly.pdbx_strand_id
1 'polypeptide(L)'
;MSSPGASSQTQSSSTTTPTHRHPNLSAPSMLERTLSSRRVNSCADGDADGDADESKTKKNQHILFRITTRASNYLSRIAGSGSFYLPCVIILLFIFLAFSFLFTSRGFVCISSSYSPVSGAGFFGFDGLDSDFGSLGVPCCRSKHGKTVEWTSKDLLKGLEEFVPIYETRPIKNNMYGMGFDHSFGLWFIACWLKPDLMIESGAFKGHSTWVLRQAMPDTPIISLSPRHPEKYLKKGPAYVDGNCTYYAGKDFVDFGSIDWPNVMKKHGISDLNRVLIFFDDHQNELKRIEQALKAGFRHLVFEDNYDTGTGDHYSLRQICDQSYIRGGGHNCFKDSDEARIRSRRKKFWEKAVDIEELCGPDEAWWGVRGFMRDNFNHSNKPISYAQHFQNSRYIESILDVYWELPPVAGPSLTHQTRYDPARAPSPIVEDGRYGLFRRLGLANLDNSVFNGYTQMVYLQISEQ
;
A
#
# COMPACT_ATOMS: atom_id res chain seq x y z
N MET A 1 -8.16 -56.10 43.08
CA MET A 1 -7.97 -57.43 42.45
C MET A 1 -7.80 -57.21 40.95
N SER A 2 -6.86 -57.81 40.22
CA SER A 2 -5.57 -58.42 40.61
C SER A 2 -4.68 -58.47 39.36
N SER A 3 -3.44 -57.98 39.43
CA SER A 3 -2.37 -58.38 38.50
C SER A 3 -1.85 -59.78 38.90
N PRO A 4 -1.33 -60.59 37.96
CA PRO A 4 0.09 -60.53 37.55
C PRO A 4 0.26 -60.67 36.01
N GLY A 5 1.46 -60.68 35.40
CA GLY A 5 2.80 -60.37 35.91
C GLY A 5 3.94 -60.72 34.94
N ALA A 6 4.89 -59.78 34.80
CA ALA A 6 6.34 -59.94 34.95
C ALA A 6 7.21 -60.89 34.08
N SER A 7 8.15 -60.25 33.36
CA SER A 7 9.62 -60.55 33.31
C SER A 7 10.10 -61.78 32.50
N SER A 8 11.35 -61.94 32.04
CA SER A 8 12.63 -61.14 32.06
C SER A 8 13.38 -61.37 30.71
N GLN A 9 14.65 -61.04 30.39
CA GLN A 9 15.85 -60.49 31.07
C GLN A 9 16.74 -59.85 29.96
N THR A 10 17.23 -58.61 30.04
CA THR A 10 18.53 -58.14 30.61
C THR A 10 19.81 -58.85 30.12
N GLN A 11 20.69 -58.13 29.42
CA GLN A 11 22.14 -58.09 29.70
C GLN A 11 22.90 -56.96 28.96
N SER A 12 24.04 -56.56 29.53
CA SER A 12 25.08 -55.64 29.00
C SER A 12 26.32 -56.48 28.59
N SER A 13 27.51 -55.99 28.18
CA SER A 13 28.19 -54.70 28.31
C SER A 13 29.41 -54.54 27.35
N SER A 14 30.00 -53.33 27.36
CA SER A 14 31.46 -53.03 27.30
C SER A 14 32.37 -53.37 26.08
N THR A 15 32.75 -52.31 25.35
CA THR A 15 34.14 -51.77 25.23
C THR A 15 35.33 -52.68 24.85
N THR A 16 35.99 -52.43 23.71
CA THR A 16 37.41 -51.91 23.62
C THR A 16 37.92 -51.72 22.17
N THR A 17 38.80 -50.73 21.99
CA THR A 17 39.71 -50.55 20.82
C THR A 17 41.11 -51.08 21.18
N PRO A 18 42.06 -51.32 20.23
CA PRO A 18 43.14 -50.31 20.05
C PRO A 18 43.93 -50.29 18.69
N THR A 19 44.47 -49.10 18.33
CA THR A 19 45.80 -48.79 17.68
C THR A 19 46.28 -49.53 16.40
N HIS A 20 46.86 -48.87 15.37
CA HIS A 20 48.17 -48.17 15.33
C HIS A 20 48.24 -47.15 14.15
N ARG A 21 48.60 -45.86 14.34
CA ARG A 21 49.93 -45.17 14.29
C ARG A 21 50.57 -44.89 12.90
N HIS A 22 50.53 -43.61 12.46
CA HIS A 22 51.63 -42.58 12.41
C HIS A 22 53.10 -42.96 12.11
N PRO A 23 54.05 -42.01 11.79
CA PRO A 23 53.95 -40.53 11.63
C PRO A 23 54.73 -39.90 10.42
N ASN A 24 54.60 -38.56 10.25
CA ASN A 24 55.65 -37.51 10.02
C ASN A 24 55.12 -36.37 9.12
N LEU A 25 55.17 -35.06 9.46
CA LEU A 25 56.27 -34.14 9.84
C LEU A 25 57.17 -33.67 8.68
N SER A 26 56.86 -32.50 8.09
CA SER A 26 57.83 -31.42 7.83
C SER A 26 57.24 -30.19 7.11
N ALA A 27 57.78 -29.02 7.46
CA ALA A 27 57.90 -27.78 6.68
C ALA A 27 59.24 -27.16 7.14
N PRO A 28 60.04 -26.45 6.31
CA PRO A 28 59.68 -25.13 5.77
C PRO A 28 60.32 -24.82 4.38
N SER A 29 60.59 -23.53 4.12
CA SER A 29 61.20 -22.85 2.95
C SER A 29 60.33 -22.77 1.67
N MET A 30 60.30 -21.68 0.87
CA MET A 30 61.19 -20.55 0.55
C MET A 30 62.28 -20.80 -0.52
N LEU A 31 61.91 -20.55 -1.79
CA LEU A 31 62.72 -20.01 -2.90
C LEU A 31 61.72 -19.74 -4.05
N GLU A 32 61.39 -18.51 -4.46
CA GLU A 32 62.17 -17.39 -5.01
C GLU A 32 62.69 -17.60 -6.45
N ARG A 33 61.92 -17.05 -7.40
CA ARG A 33 62.32 -16.45 -8.69
C ARG A 33 61.16 -15.50 -9.07
N THR A 34 61.27 -14.16 -9.13
CA THR A 34 62.41 -13.28 -9.48
C THR A 34 62.83 -13.57 -10.93
N LEU A 35 62.72 -12.66 -11.92
CA LEU A 35 62.94 -11.20 -11.96
C LEU A 35 61.81 -10.50 -12.80
N SER A 36 61.38 -9.25 -12.56
CA SER A 36 62.09 -7.96 -12.74
C SER A 36 62.45 -7.69 -14.21
N SER A 37 62.40 -6.50 -14.83
CA SER A 37 61.92 -5.13 -14.53
C SER A 37 62.61 -4.20 -15.54
N ARG A 38 61.90 -3.24 -16.15
CA ARG A 38 62.28 -1.82 -16.41
C ARG A 38 61.34 -1.23 -17.50
N ARG A 39 60.75 -0.02 -17.42
CA ARG A 39 61.08 1.31 -16.82
C ARG A 39 61.72 2.27 -17.83
N VAL A 40 61.51 3.58 -17.61
CA VAL A 40 61.96 4.78 -18.36
C VAL A 40 60.91 5.23 -19.37
N ASN A 41 60.24 6.40 -19.28
CA ASN A 41 60.50 7.78 -18.79
C ASN A 41 61.12 8.76 -19.81
N SER A 42 60.30 9.74 -20.21
CA SER A 42 60.61 11.18 -20.21
C SER A 42 59.24 11.91 -20.05
N CYS A 43 59.04 12.91 -19.18
CA CYS A 43 59.68 14.25 -19.13
C CYS A 43 59.32 15.07 -20.39
N ALA A 44 59.01 16.38 -20.33
CA ALA A 44 59.22 17.43 -19.32
C ALA A 44 58.28 18.63 -19.61
N ASP A 45 58.09 19.68 -18.78
CA ASP A 45 58.29 19.92 -17.33
C ASP A 45 57.58 21.26 -16.96
N GLY A 46 57.40 21.51 -15.65
CA GLY A 46 57.47 22.85 -15.07
C GLY A 46 56.16 23.64 -14.79
N ASP A 47 56.06 24.43 -13.71
CA ASP A 47 56.93 24.43 -12.52
C ASP A 47 56.32 25.19 -11.31
N ALA A 48 56.93 24.97 -10.13
CA ALA A 48 56.97 25.81 -8.91
C ALA A 48 55.68 26.30 -8.19
N ASP A 49 55.50 25.78 -6.96
CA ASP A 49 55.37 26.48 -5.66
C ASP A 49 54.35 27.61 -5.40
N GLY A 50 53.83 27.67 -4.15
CA GLY A 50 53.22 28.90 -3.59
C GLY A 50 52.20 28.72 -2.46
N ASP A 51 52.62 29.01 -1.22
CA ASP A 51 51.94 28.92 0.08
C ASP A 51 50.47 29.42 0.26
N ALA A 52 49.81 28.77 1.24
CA ALA A 52 49.02 29.31 2.37
C ALA A 52 47.90 30.39 2.25
N ASP A 53 46.68 29.96 2.65
CA ASP A 53 45.78 30.55 3.69
C ASP A 53 44.62 31.57 3.40
N GLU A 54 43.66 31.57 4.34
CA GLU A 54 42.57 32.49 4.72
C GLU A 54 41.57 33.13 3.69
N SER A 55 40.39 32.48 3.61
CA SER A 55 39.10 33.04 4.13
C SER A 55 37.99 33.64 3.22
N LYS A 56 36.75 33.25 3.58
CA LYS A 56 35.49 34.03 3.72
C LYS A 56 34.87 34.83 2.55
N THR A 57 33.91 34.19 1.88
CA THR A 57 32.51 34.66 1.67
C THR A 57 32.19 36.11 1.24
N LYS A 58 31.69 36.30 0.00
CA LYS A 58 30.36 36.92 -0.34
C LYS A 58 30.25 37.28 -1.84
N LYS A 59 29.30 36.68 -2.57
CA LYS A 59 28.80 37.21 -3.87
C LYS A 59 27.50 36.54 -4.30
N ASN A 60 26.34 37.16 -4.06
CA ASN A 60 25.07 36.79 -4.76
C ASN A 60 23.92 37.84 -4.69
N GLN A 61 24.22 39.14 -4.58
CA GLN A 61 23.20 40.21 -4.51
C GLN A 61 23.03 41.06 -5.79
N HIS A 62 23.84 40.87 -6.83
CA HIS A 62 23.85 41.75 -8.01
C HIS A 62 22.94 41.35 -9.19
N ILE A 63 22.27 40.19 -9.13
CA ILE A 63 21.43 39.69 -10.24
C ILE A 63 20.03 40.31 -10.23
N LEU A 64 19.39 40.40 -9.06
CA LEU A 64 18.00 40.87 -8.90
C LEU A 64 17.75 42.31 -9.37
N PHE A 65 18.75 43.20 -9.28
CA PHE A 65 18.57 44.63 -9.60
C PHE A 65 18.55 44.94 -11.11
N ARG A 66 18.90 43.99 -11.99
CA ARG A 66 19.00 44.21 -13.44
C ARG A 66 17.75 43.84 -14.26
N ILE A 67 16.73 43.24 -13.64
CA ILE A 67 15.52 42.79 -14.33
C ILE A 67 14.38 43.81 -14.20
N THR A 68 14.23 44.44 -13.03
CA THR A 68 13.11 45.36 -12.72
C THR A 68 13.09 46.64 -13.56
N THR A 69 14.23 47.10 -14.06
CA THR A 69 14.37 48.37 -14.82
C THR A 69 13.97 48.29 -16.29
N ARG A 70 13.70 47.11 -16.87
CA ARG A 70 13.32 46.98 -18.29
C ARG A 70 11.81 46.99 -18.56
N ALA A 71 10.96 46.70 -17.58
CA ALA A 71 9.50 46.63 -17.79
C ALA A 71 8.82 48.00 -17.90
N SER A 72 9.29 49.00 -17.15
CA SER A 72 8.63 50.31 -17.02
C SER A 72 8.50 51.10 -18.33
N ASN A 73 9.52 51.00 -19.21
CA ASN A 73 9.63 51.84 -20.40
C ASN A 73 8.81 51.36 -21.62
N TYR A 74 8.07 50.25 -21.51
CA TYR A 74 7.23 49.75 -22.61
C TYR A 74 5.78 50.24 -22.50
N LEU A 75 5.23 50.32 -21.27
CA LEU A 75 3.84 50.73 -21.01
C LEU A 75 3.59 52.21 -21.34
N SER A 76 4.58 53.08 -21.17
CA SER A 76 4.46 54.52 -21.42
C SER A 76 4.37 54.92 -22.90
N ARG A 77 4.60 54.00 -23.85
CA ARG A 77 4.51 54.28 -25.30
C ARG A 77 3.17 53.93 -25.95
N ILE A 78 2.30 53.18 -25.27
CA ILE A 78 1.01 52.74 -25.85
C ILE A 78 -0.12 53.76 -25.58
N ALA A 79 0.04 54.66 -24.60
CA ALA A 79 -0.91 55.72 -24.29
C ALA A 79 -0.86 56.94 -25.24
N GLY A 80 -0.07 56.88 -26.33
CA GLY A 80 0.33 58.05 -27.12
C GLY A 80 -0.51 58.37 -28.36
N SER A 81 -1.46 57.53 -28.78
CA SER A 81 -2.19 57.74 -30.05
C SER A 81 -3.57 57.06 -30.12
N GLY A 82 -4.56 57.80 -30.65
CA GLY A 82 -5.74 57.25 -31.33
C GLY A 82 -6.68 56.34 -30.52
N SER A 83 -7.54 56.92 -29.69
CA SER A 83 -8.66 56.20 -29.05
C SER A 83 -9.56 55.50 -30.08
N PHE A 84 -9.68 54.17 -29.99
CA PHE A 84 -10.89 53.39 -30.38
C PHE A 84 -10.89 51.95 -29.84
N TYR A 85 -9.73 51.37 -29.51
CA TYR A 85 -9.64 49.98 -29.05
C TYR A 85 -10.20 49.73 -27.64
N LEU A 86 -10.01 50.64 -26.69
CA LEU A 86 -10.39 50.44 -25.29
C LEU A 86 -11.92 50.27 -25.08
N PRO A 87 -12.81 51.06 -25.72
CA PRO A 87 -14.26 50.81 -25.67
C PRO A 87 -14.64 49.42 -26.21
N CYS A 88 -14.04 48.97 -27.31
CA CYS A 88 -14.36 47.67 -27.93
C CYS A 88 -14.02 46.48 -27.00
N VAL A 89 -12.89 46.54 -26.30
CA VAL A 89 -12.51 45.51 -25.31
C VAL A 89 -13.49 45.47 -24.13
N ILE A 90 -13.94 46.63 -23.66
CA ILE A 90 -14.95 46.72 -22.58
C ILE A 90 -16.30 46.16 -23.04
N ILE A 91 -16.75 46.48 -24.25
CA ILE A 91 -18.00 45.96 -24.83
C ILE A 91 -17.95 44.43 -24.98
N LEU A 92 -16.83 43.87 -25.47
CA LEU A 92 -16.64 42.41 -25.56
C LEU A 92 -16.70 41.72 -24.20
N LEU A 93 -16.10 42.32 -23.16
CA LEU A 93 -16.20 41.82 -21.77
C LEU A 93 -17.65 41.83 -21.25
N PHE A 94 -18.42 42.88 -21.51
CA PHE A 94 -19.84 42.93 -21.14
C PHE A 94 -20.70 41.88 -21.89
N ILE A 95 -20.42 41.65 -23.18
CA ILE A 95 -21.11 40.60 -23.95
C ILE A 95 -20.79 39.21 -23.39
N PHE A 96 -19.52 38.95 -23.04
CA PHE A 96 -19.10 37.66 -22.45
C PHE A 96 -19.76 37.41 -21.07
N LEU A 97 -19.86 38.44 -20.23
CA LEU A 97 -20.56 38.37 -18.94
C LEU A 97 -22.08 38.18 -19.11
N ALA A 98 -22.70 38.84 -20.09
CA ALA A 98 -24.13 38.66 -20.40
C ALA A 98 -24.45 37.23 -20.88
N PHE A 99 -23.62 36.66 -21.75
CA PHE A 99 -23.72 35.25 -22.15
C PHE A 99 -23.58 34.30 -20.95
N SER A 100 -22.66 34.57 -20.04
CA SER A 100 -22.45 33.77 -18.82
C SER A 100 -23.68 33.73 -17.90
N PHE A 101 -24.46 34.83 -17.85
CA PHE A 101 -25.72 34.89 -17.10
C PHE A 101 -26.90 34.18 -17.80
N LEU A 102 -26.91 34.15 -19.14
CA LEU A 102 -27.96 33.48 -19.92
C LEU A 102 -27.82 31.95 -19.90
N PHE A 103 -26.59 31.42 -19.81
CA PHE A 103 -26.35 29.98 -19.72
C PHE A 103 -26.49 29.38 -18.32
N THR A 104 -26.59 30.20 -17.26
CA THR A 104 -26.71 29.75 -15.86
C THR A 104 -28.16 29.70 -15.34
N SER A 105 -29.16 30.05 -16.14
CA SER A 105 -30.57 30.23 -15.73
C SER A 105 -31.57 29.23 -16.32
N ARG A 106 -31.20 27.94 -16.40
CA ARG A 106 -32.15 26.82 -16.63
C ARG A 106 -31.89 25.66 -15.67
N GLY A 107 -32.56 25.67 -14.53
CA GLY A 107 -32.54 24.55 -13.58
C GLY A 107 -33.51 23.44 -13.99
N PHE A 108 -33.11 22.17 -13.77
CA PHE A 108 -34.02 21.03 -13.75
C PHE A 108 -33.75 20.13 -12.54
N VAL A 109 -34.83 19.97 -11.76
CA VAL A 109 -35.21 18.91 -10.79
C VAL A 109 -34.15 17.86 -10.40
N CYS A 110 -33.99 17.69 -9.08
CA CYS A 110 -33.10 16.71 -8.45
C CYS A 110 -33.55 15.25 -8.64
N ILE A 111 -32.55 14.34 -8.73
CA ILE A 111 -32.62 13.03 -8.08
C ILE A 111 -31.42 12.94 -7.13
N SER A 112 -31.66 12.64 -5.87
CA SER A 112 -30.61 12.65 -4.84
C SER A 112 -29.78 11.36 -4.86
N SER A 113 -28.47 11.50 -5.06
CA SER A 113 -27.46 10.54 -4.59
C SER A 113 -26.22 11.30 -4.17
N SER A 114 -25.68 11.00 -2.99
CA SER A 114 -24.71 11.84 -2.29
C SER A 114 -23.26 11.50 -2.61
N TYR A 115 -22.75 11.99 -3.75
CA TYR A 115 -21.32 12.10 -4.02
C TYR A 115 -21.03 13.37 -4.83
N SER A 116 -20.14 14.23 -4.34
CA SER A 116 -19.75 15.47 -5.02
C SER A 116 -18.79 15.19 -6.19
N PRO A 117 -19.12 15.55 -7.45
CA PRO A 117 -18.19 15.49 -8.56
C PRO A 117 -17.41 16.81 -8.73
N VAL A 118 -16.25 16.71 -9.38
CA VAL A 118 -15.42 17.83 -9.88
C VAL A 118 -14.85 18.79 -8.82
N SER A 119 -13.59 18.57 -8.48
CA SER A 119 -12.59 19.64 -8.30
C SER A 119 -11.23 19.21 -8.89
N GLY A 120 -11.27 18.51 -10.03
CA GLY A 120 -10.08 18.18 -10.81
C GLY A 120 -9.56 19.42 -11.54
N ALA A 121 -8.42 19.93 -11.11
CA ALA A 121 -7.72 21.00 -11.84
C ALA A 121 -7.24 20.46 -13.19
N GLY A 122 -7.88 20.90 -14.27
CA GLY A 122 -7.63 20.37 -15.62
C GLY A 122 -6.22 20.69 -16.12
N PHE A 123 -5.34 19.69 -16.17
CA PHE A 123 -4.03 19.78 -16.83
C PHE A 123 -3.72 18.63 -17.81
N PHE A 124 -4.76 18.06 -18.43
CA PHE A 124 -4.70 17.49 -19.79
C PHE A 124 -6.12 17.49 -20.36
N GLY A 125 -6.34 18.18 -21.48
CA GLY A 125 -7.66 18.25 -22.12
C GLY A 125 -7.97 16.99 -22.92
N PHE A 126 -8.95 16.20 -22.46
CA PHE A 126 -9.55 15.08 -23.17
C PHE A 126 -11.06 15.03 -22.85
N ASP A 127 -11.86 15.84 -23.55
CA ASP A 127 -13.29 15.56 -23.69
C ASP A 127 -13.42 14.38 -24.68
N GLY A 128 -13.82 13.21 -24.18
CA GLY A 128 -13.61 11.95 -24.91
C GLY A 128 -14.50 10.77 -24.48
N LEU A 129 -15.83 10.96 -24.55
CA LEU A 129 -16.86 9.91 -24.71
C LEU A 129 -16.66 8.58 -23.93
N ASP A 130 -17.09 8.56 -22.65
CA ASP A 130 -17.63 7.42 -21.89
C ASP A 130 -16.90 6.05 -21.89
N SER A 131 -15.68 5.95 -22.41
CA SER A 131 -14.93 4.69 -22.53
C SER A 131 -13.70 4.60 -21.61
N ASP A 132 -13.82 5.13 -20.38
CA ASP A 132 -12.79 5.06 -19.31
C ASP A 132 -12.44 3.62 -18.86
N PHE A 133 -13.15 2.59 -19.35
CA PHE A 133 -12.99 1.16 -19.05
C PHE A 133 -11.56 0.77 -18.71
N GLY A 134 -11.37 0.24 -17.50
CA GLY A 134 -10.10 -0.28 -17.00
C GLY A 134 -8.97 0.73 -16.74
N SER A 135 -8.95 1.83 -17.48
CA SER A 135 -7.82 2.75 -17.62
C SER A 135 -7.77 3.84 -16.55
N LEU A 136 -8.93 4.24 -16.03
CA LEU A 136 -9.10 5.30 -15.04
C LEU A 136 -10.25 4.95 -14.07
N GLY A 137 -10.07 5.25 -12.78
CA GLY A 137 -11.06 4.98 -11.73
C GLY A 137 -10.65 3.83 -10.81
N VAL A 138 -11.46 3.62 -9.77
CA VAL A 138 -11.25 2.58 -8.75
C VAL A 138 -12.31 1.49 -8.94
N PRO A 139 -11.94 0.27 -9.36
CA PRO A 139 -12.87 -0.85 -9.28
C PRO A 139 -13.14 -1.15 -7.82
N CYS A 140 -14.41 -1.30 -7.46
CA CYS A 140 -14.83 -1.57 -6.09
C CYS A 140 -16.01 -2.56 -6.07
N CYS A 141 -16.07 -3.37 -5.02
CA CYS A 141 -17.19 -4.27 -4.81
C CYS A 141 -18.43 -3.47 -4.40
N ARG A 142 -19.59 -3.83 -4.94
CA ARG A 142 -20.88 -3.25 -4.54
C ARG A 142 -21.36 -3.93 -3.27
N SER A 143 -21.76 -3.16 -2.26
CA SER A 143 -22.47 -3.71 -1.10
C SER A 143 -23.93 -4.01 -1.44
N LYS A 144 -24.46 -5.13 -0.93
CA LYS A 144 -25.80 -5.67 -1.25
C LYS A 144 -26.97 -4.71 -0.96
N HIS A 145 -26.74 -3.70 -0.13
CA HIS A 145 -27.70 -2.66 0.23
C HIS A 145 -27.19 -1.22 0.00
N GLY A 146 -26.05 -1.05 -0.67
CA GLY A 146 -25.44 0.27 -0.89
C GLY A 146 -24.94 0.97 0.39
N LYS A 147 -24.88 0.26 1.53
CA LYS A 147 -24.33 0.78 2.79
C LYS A 147 -22.82 1.03 2.64
N THR A 148 -22.35 2.09 3.27
CA THR A 148 -20.94 2.48 3.40
C THR A 148 -20.58 2.64 4.89
N VAL A 149 -19.34 3.02 5.18
CA VAL A 149 -18.83 3.30 6.53
C VAL A 149 -19.47 4.56 7.14
N GLU A 150 -19.49 4.62 8.47
CA GLU A 150 -20.11 5.72 9.23
C GLU A 150 -19.11 6.87 9.52
N TRP A 151 -17.81 6.64 9.34
CA TRP A 151 -16.76 7.64 9.55
C TRP A 151 -16.54 8.54 8.33
N THR A 152 -16.20 9.81 8.58
CA THR A 152 -15.97 10.82 7.54
C THR A 152 -14.50 11.22 7.42
N SER A 153 -14.16 11.99 6.38
CA SER A 153 -12.83 12.59 6.23
C SER A 153 -12.42 13.48 7.42
N LYS A 154 -13.37 14.02 8.20
CA LYS A 154 -13.07 14.78 9.43
C LYS A 154 -12.58 13.88 10.56
N ASP A 155 -13.18 12.70 10.69
CA ASP A 155 -12.83 11.71 11.69
C ASP A 155 -11.47 11.10 11.37
N LEU A 156 -11.19 10.82 10.09
CA LEU A 156 -9.87 10.41 9.61
C LEU A 156 -8.80 11.49 9.91
N LEU A 157 -9.09 12.77 9.67
CA LEU A 157 -8.17 13.86 10.01
C LEU A 157 -7.90 13.97 11.52
N LYS A 158 -8.92 13.80 12.38
CA LYS A 158 -8.74 13.74 13.84
C LYS A 158 -7.92 12.50 14.25
N GLY A 159 -8.17 11.36 13.60
CA GLY A 159 -7.38 10.14 13.79
C GLY A 159 -5.90 10.34 13.45
N LEU A 160 -5.58 11.11 12.41
CA LEU A 160 -4.18 11.45 12.08
C LEU A 160 -3.53 12.35 13.13
N GLU A 161 -4.26 13.31 13.72
CA GLU A 161 -3.77 14.16 14.82
C GLU A 161 -3.44 13.35 16.08
N GLU A 162 -4.13 12.23 16.31
CA GLU A 162 -3.85 11.29 17.41
C GLU A 162 -2.78 10.26 17.05
N PHE A 163 -2.78 9.73 15.82
CA PHE A 163 -1.93 8.59 15.43
C PHE A 163 -0.50 8.95 15.03
N VAL A 164 -0.24 10.12 14.44
CA VAL A 164 1.13 10.51 14.04
C VAL A 164 2.15 10.41 15.18
N PRO A 165 1.93 11.00 16.39
CA PRO A 165 2.88 10.84 17.50
C PRO A 165 2.96 9.40 18.02
N ILE A 166 1.89 8.61 17.92
CA ILE A 166 1.91 7.17 18.26
C ILE A 166 2.87 6.44 17.30
N TYR A 167 2.76 6.65 15.99
CA TYR A 167 3.60 6.01 14.97
C TYR A 167 5.09 6.38 15.09
N GLU A 168 5.43 7.56 15.62
CA GLU A 168 6.81 7.91 15.95
C GLU A 168 7.41 7.02 17.04
N THR A 169 6.61 6.55 18.01
CA THR A 169 7.08 5.65 19.08
C THR A 169 7.42 4.23 18.61
N ARG A 170 6.92 3.79 17.44
CA ARG A 170 6.98 2.39 16.96
C ARG A 170 8.33 1.69 17.17
N PRO A 171 8.37 0.41 17.59
CA PRO A 171 9.62 -0.32 17.82
C PRO A 171 10.37 -0.62 16.52
N ILE A 172 9.65 -0.80 15.41
CA ILE A 172 10.20 -1.19 14.10
C ILE A 172 10.26 0.06 13.22
N LYS A 173 11.37 0.83 13.32
CA LYS A 173 11.51 2.09 12.56
C LYS A 173 11.51 1.87 11.04
N ASN A 174 12.17 0.82 10.57
CA ASN A 174 12.17 0.38 9.17
C ASN A 174 11.41 -0.96 9.07
N ASN A 175 10.17 -0.92 8.57
CA ASN A 175 9.34 -2.10 8.37
C ASN A 175 9.38 -2.67 6.94
N MET A 176 10.50 -2.56 6.22
CA MET A 176 10.65 -3.15 4.87
C MET A 176 10.10 -4.59 4.78
N TYR A 177 9.29 -4.87 3.75
CA TYR A 177 8.49 -6.08 3.54
C TYR A 177 7.30 -6.28 4.51
N GLY A 178 6.73 -5.20 5.05
CA GLY A 178 5.44 -5.20 5.75
C GLY A 178 4.84 -3.79 5.77
N MET A 179 3.65 -3.65 6.38
CA MET A 179 2.84 -2.43 6.32
C MET A 179 3.59 -1.12 6.64
N GLY A 180 3.30 -0.08 5.85
CA GLY A 180 3.83 1.30 5.97
C GLY A 180 3.00 2.21 6.88
N PHE A 181 3.22 3.53 6.81
CA PHE A 181 2.46 4.51 7.61
C PHE A 181 0.96 4.42 7.32
N ASP A 182 0.57 4.51 6.05
CA ASP A 182 -0.82 4.63 5.62
C ASP A 182 -1.67 3.47 6.16
N HIS A 183 -1.26 2.24 5.87
CA HIS A 183 -1.95 1.03 6.33
C HIS A 183 -1.90 0.90 7.87
N SER A 184 -0.81 1.32 8.54
CA SER A 184 -0.74 1.35 10.01
C SER A 184 -1.78 2.31 10.61
N PHE A 185 -1.97 3.49 10.00
CA PHE A 185 -3.01 4.43 10.40
C PHE A 185 -4.40 3.85 10.18
N GLY A 186 -4.65 3.23 9.02
CA GLY A 186 -5.94 2.61 8.72
C GLY A 186 -6.33 1.52 9.70
N LEU A 187 -5.42 0.58 9.97
CA LEU A 187 -5.66 -0.52 10.92
C LEU A 187 -5.91 0.00 12.34
N TRP A 188 -5.12 0.99 12.80
CA TRP A 188 -5.35 1.66 14.08
C TRP A 188 -6.72 2.32 14.15
N PHE A 189 -7.06 3.11 13.12
CA PHE A 189 -8.31 3.86 13.06
C PHE A 189 -9.55 2.95 13.09
N ILE A 190 -9.54 1.87 12.31
CA ILE A 190 -10.64 0.89 12.26
C ILE A 190 -10.83 0.22 13.62
N ALA A 191 -9.73 -0.19 14.28
CA ALA A 191 -9.79 -0.79 15.61
C ALA A 191 -10.32 0.19 16.67
N CYS A 192 -9.82 1.44 16.68
CA CYS A 192 -10.30 2.50 17.57
C CYS A 192 -11.77 2.90 17.32
N TRP A 193 -12.27 2.78 16.09
CA TRP A 193 -13.67 3.06 15.74
C TRP A 193 -14.60 1.92 16.20
N LEU A 194 -14.28 0.68 15.81
CA LEU A 194 -15.13 -0.49 16.08
C LEU A 194 -15.12 -0.93 17.55
N LYS A 195 -14.01 -0.69 18.27
CA LYS A 195 -13.80 -1.05 19.68
C LYS A 195 -14.15 -2.53 19.95
N PRO A 196 -13.43 -3.47 19.30
CA PRO A 196 -13.68 -4.90 19.42
C PRO A 196 -13.30 -5.45 20.81
N ASP A 197 -13.99 -6.51 21.20
CA ASP A 197 -13.70 -7.29 22.42
C ASP A 197 -12.56 -8.30 22.20
N LEU A 198 -12.26 -8.62 20.93
CA LEU A 198 -11.16 -9.49 20.52
C LEU A 198 -10.64 -9.05 19.14
N MET A 199 -9.32 -9.03 18.98
CA MET A 199 -8.67 -8.80 17.68
C MET A 199 -7.92 -10.05 17.23
N ILE A 200 -8.12 -10.45 15.98
CA ILE A 200 -7.44 -11.58 15.35
C ILE A 200 -6.55 -11.04 14.23
N GLU A 201 -5.30 -11.47 14.21
CA GLU A 201 -4.30 -11.17 13.19
C GLU A 201 -3.89 -12.47 12.52
N SER A 202 -3.87 -12.52 11.19
CA SER A 202 -3.24 -13.59 10.42
C SER A 202 -2.19 -12.96 9.52
N GLY A 203 -0.89 -13.18 9.79
CA GLY A 203 0.19 -12.53 9.05
C GLY A 203 1.25 -11.76 9.85
N ALA A 204 1.46 -12.06 11.14
CA ALA A 204 2.20 -11.20 12.06
C ALA A 204 3.62 -10.73 11.66
N PHE A 205 4.34 -11.44 10.79
CA PHE A 205 5.71 -11.13 10.35
C PHE A 205 6.67 -10.73 11.51
N LYS A 206 7.02 -9.43 11.61
CA LYS A 206 7.88 -8.86 12.67
C LYS A 206 7.12 -8.37 13.92
N GLY A 207 5.79 -8.44 13.92
CA GLY A 207 4.91 -7.96 14.99
C GLY A 207 4.52 -6.47 14.89
N HIS A 208 4.72 -5.81 13.75
CA HIS A 208 4.40 -4.37 13.61
C HIS A 208 2.89 -4.12 13.62
N SER A 209 2.11 -4.91 12.87
CA SER A 209 0.64 -4.93 12.91
C SER A 209 0.12 -5.25 14.32
N THR A 210 0.71 -6.23 15.00
CA THR A 210 0.38 -6.57 16.40
C THR A 210 0.63 -5.40 17.34
N TRP A 211 1.71 -4.62 17.11
CA TRP A 211 1.98 -3.38 17.85
C TRP A 211 0.92 -2.30 17.56
N VAL A 212 0.57 -2.09 16.28
CA VAL A 212 -0.49 -1.13 15.87
C VAL A 212 -1.82 -1.45 16.55
N LEU A 213 -2.24 -2.71 16.54
CA LEU A 213 -3.44 -3.19 17.23
C LEU A 213 -3.38 -2.93 18.76
N ARG A 214 -2.23 -3.22 19.40
CA ARG A 214 -2.03 -2.92 20.83
C ARG A 214 -2.01 -1.41 21.14
N GLN A 215 -1.62 -0.55 20.19
CA GLN A 215 -1.76 0.92 20.36
C GLN A 215 -3.19 1.42 20.12
N ALA A 216 -4.01 0.68 19.38
CA ALA A 216 -5.42 1.03 19.15
C ALA A 216 -6.30 0.65 20.35
N MET A 217 -6.09 -0.56 20.89
CA MET A 217 -6.85 -1.12 22.00
C MET A 217 -5.90 -1.74 23.05
N PRO A 218 -5.39 -0.95 24.02
CA PRO A 218 -4.35 -1.38 24.96
C PRO A 218 -4.67 -2.66 25.74
N ASP A 219 -5.91 -2.84 26.19
CA ASP A 219 -6.29 -3.98 27.05
C ASP A 219 -6.97 -5.15 26.29
N THR A 220 -7.46 -4.92 25.06
CA THR A 220 -8.18 -5.94 24.28
C THR A 220 -7.29 -7.15 23.96
N PRO A 221 -7.73 -8.40 24.19
CA PRO A 221 -6.97 -9.59 23.82
C PRO A 221 -6.65 -9.64 22.31
N ILE A 222 -5.47 -10.15 21.98
CA ILE A 222 -5.03 -10.36 20.60
C ILE A 222 -4.76 -11.85 20.38
N ILE A 223 -5.22 -12.39 19.26
CA ILE A 223 -4.83 -13.71 18.74
C ILE A 223 -4.03 -13.47 17.46
N SER A 224 -2.82 -14.01 17.37
CA SER A 224 -1.93 -13.81 16.23
C SER A 224 -1.53 -15.16 15.61
N LEU A 225 -1.85 -15.34 14.33
CA LEU A 225 -1.57 -16.53 13.54
C LEU A 225 -0.37 -16.21 12.64
N SER A 226 0.69 -17.00 12.74
CA SER A 226 1.85 -16.85 11.85
C SER A 226 2.69 -18.13 11.83
N PRO A 227 3.10 -18.64 10.64
CA PRO A 227 4.05 -19.75 10.55
C PRO A 227 5.36 -19.50 11.32
N ARG A 228 5.72 -18.23 11.57
CA ARG A 228 6.93 -17.84 12.30
C ARG A 228 6.65 -16.76 13.34
N HIS A 229 6.82 -17.12 14.62
CA HIS A 229 6.65 -16.22 15.76
C HIS A 229 7.57 -14.97 15.66
N PRO A 230 7.08 -13.73 15.91
CA PRO A 230 7.84 -12.49 15.74
C PRO A 230 9.19 -12.43 16.48
N GLU A 231 9.28 -13.02 17.68
CA GLU A 231 10.55 -13.18 18.44
C GLU A 231 11.69 -13.78 17.59
N LYS A 232 11.38 -14.64 16.60
CA LYS A 232 12.39 -15.25 15.72
C LYS A 232 12.99 -14.27 14.69
N TYR A 233 12.58 -12.99 14.71
CA TYR A 233 13.16 -11.89 13.94
C TYR A 233 14.07 -10.98 14.78
N LEU A 234 13.97 -10.98 16.12
CA LEU A 234 14.82 -10.18 17.03
C LEU A 234 16.33 -10.45 16.82
N LYS A 235 16.70 -11.65 16.35
CA LYS A 235 18.08 -12.03 15.99
C LYS A 235 18.60 -11.42 14.68
N LYS A 236 17.75 -10.74 13.90
CA LYS A 236 18.06 -10.12 12.61
C LYS A 236 17.87 -8.60 12.59
N GLY A 237 17.18 -8.04 13.59
CA GLY A 237 16.85 -6.62 13.66
C GLY A 237 15.65 -6.38 14.59
N PRO A 238 15.10 -5.15 14.62
CA PRO A 238 13.91 -4.84 15.40
C PRO A 238 12.71 -5.72 15.03
N ALA A 239 12.03 -6.21 16.06
CA ALA A 239 10.75 -6.90 16.00
C ALA A 239 9.99 -6.61 17.30
N TYR A 240 8.68 -6.87 17.31
CA TYR A 240 7.81 -6.68 18.47
C TYR A 240 7.15 -8.00 18.85
N VAL A 241 6.94 -8.20 20.15
CA VAL A 241 6.19 -9.32 20.72
C VAL A 241 5.32 -8.72 21.81
N ASP A 242 4.01 -8.86 21.69
CA ASP A 242 3.07 -8.42 22.72
C ASP A 242 2.97 -9.49 23.82
N GLY A 243 3.08 -9.06 25.08
CA GLY A 243 3.02 -9.97 26.23
C GLY A 243 1.63 -10.52 26.55
N ASN A 244 0.58 -9.93 25.96
CA ASN A 244 -0.83 -10.28 26.17
C ASN A 244 -1.48 -10.83 24.87
N CYS A 245 -0.66 -11.33 23.94
CA CYS A 245 -1.08 -11.89 22.67
C CYS A 245 -0.96 -13.41 22.66
N THR A 246 -2.01 -14.09 22.23
CA THR A 246 -2.04 -15.54 22.04
C THR A 246 -1.52 -15.89 20.65
N TYR A 247 -0.26 -16.29 20.57
CA TYR A 247 0.39 -16.67 19.31
C TYR A 247 0.17 -18.15 18.97
N TYR A 248 -0.47 -18.42 17.83
CA TYR A 248 -0.48 -19.72 17.17
C TYR A 248 0.65 -19.72 16.14
N ALA A 249 1.84 -20.20 16.53
CA ALA A 249 3.04 -20.02 15.72
C ALA A 249 4.10 -21.12 15.83
N GLY A 250 4.86 -21.32 14.76
CA GLY A 250 5.94 -22.30 14.70
C GLY A 250 5.44 -23.74 14.77
N LYS A 251 5.59 -24.41 15.93
CA LYS A 251 5.06 -25.77 16.15
C LYS A 251 3.56 -25.77 16.38
N ASP A 252 3.06 -24.69 16.97
CA ASP A 252 1.69 -24.50 17.41
C ASP A 252 0.91 -23.62 16.40
N PHE A 253 1.45 -23.49 15.18
CA PHE A 253 0.78 -22.79 14.07
C PHE A 253 -0.38 -23.63 13.54
N VAL A 254 -1.53 -22.98 13.39
CA VAL A 254 -2.71 -23.51 12.72
C VAL A 254 -3.20 -22.43 11.75
N ASP A 255 -3.52 -22.81 10.51
CA ASP A 255 -4.10 -21.87 9.54
C ASP A 255 -5.48 -21.38 10.00
N PHE A 256 -5.82 -20.13 9.70
CA PHE A 256 -7.11 -19.51 10.03
C PHE A 256 -8.32 -20.39 9.67
N GLY A 257 -8.30 -21.07 8.51
CA GLY A 257 -9.38 -21.95 8.06
C GLY A 257 -9.45 -23.32 8.76
N SER A 258 -8.46 -23.65 9.60
CA SER A 258 -8.33 -24.91 10.33
C SER A 258 -8.53 -24.78 11.84
N ILE A 259 -8.79 -23.56 12.35
CA ILE A 259 -8.98 -23.31 13.78
C ILE A 259 -10.42 -23.63 14.21
N ASP A 260 -10.55 -24.28 15.37
CA ASP A 260 -11.82 -24.47 16.08
C ASP A 260 -12.27 -23.15 16.73
N TRP A 261 -12.80 -22.26 15.89
CA TRP A 261 -13.25 -20.94 16.32
C TRP A 261 -14.30 -20.97 17.45
N PRO A 262 -15.32 -21.87 17.45
CA PRO A 262 -16.24 -21.98 18.58
C PRO A 262 -15.56 -22.23 19.93
N ASN A 263 -14.58 -23.15 20.01
CA ASN A 263 -13.85 -23.39 21.25
C ASN A 263 -12.85 -22.27 21.59
N VAL A 264 -12.24 -21.61 20.60
CA VAL A 264 -11.36 -20.45 20.83
C VAL A 264 -12.15 -19.24 21.34
N MET A 265 -13.29 -18.89 20.73
CA MET A 265 -14.14 -17.78 21.19
C MET A 265 -14.62 -18.03 22.63
N LYS A 266 -15.09 -19.26 22.92
CA LYS A 266 -15.48 -19.68 24.27
C LYS A 266 -14.33 -19.57 25.29
N LYS A 267 -13.11 -19.97 24.93
CA LYS A 267 -11.91 -19.83 25.77
C LYS A 267 -11.58 -18.37 26.08
N HIS A 268 -11.80 -17.47 25.13
CA HIS A 268 -11.56 -16.03 25.27
C HIS A 268 -12.78 -15.25 25.81
N GLY A 269 -13.87 -15.94 26.18
CA GLY A 269 -15.08 -15.33 26.76
C GLY A 269 -15.99 -14.61 25.76
N ILE A 270 -15.73 -14.72 24.45
CA ILE A 270 -16.46 -14.01 23.41
C ILE A 270 -17.76 -14.74 23.09
N SER A 271 -18.88 -14.02 23.23
CA SER A 271 -20.23 -14.48 22.89
C SER A 271 -20.83 -13.79 21.65
N ASP A 272 -20.37 -12.58 21.31
CA ASP A 272 -20.81 -11.82 20.15
C ASP A 272 -19.70 -11.71 19.09
N LEU A 273 -19.85 -12.44 17.99
CA LEU A 273 -18.89 -12.44 16.87
C LEU A 273 -18.90 -11.14 16.07
N ASN A 274 -19.92 -10.28 16.24
CA ASN A 274 -19.92 -8.92 15.68
C ASN A 274 -18.91 -8.00 16.40
N ARG A 275 -18.41 -8.39 17.59
CA ARG A 275 -17.41 -7.64 18.36
C ARG A 275 -15.99 -8.16 18.18
N VAL A 276 -15.76 -8.99 17.15
CA VAL A 276 -14.45 -9.50 16.74
C VAL A 276 -13.99 -8.79 15.46
N LEU A 277 -12.78 -8.23 15.49
CA LEU A 277 -12.11 -7.66 14.32
C LEU A 277 -11.03 -8.62 13.82
N ILE A 278 -10.96 -8.85 12.52
CA ILE A 278 -9.96 -9.73 11.89
C ILE A 278 -9.12 -8.92 10.89
N PHE A 279 -7.80 -9.05 10.98
CA PHE A 279 -6.83 -8.47 10.06
C PHE A 279 -6.03 -9.57 9.35
N PHE A 280 -5.96 -9.51 8.02
CA PHE A 280 -5.23 -10.44 7.17
C PHE A 280 -4.07 -9.72 6.45
N ASP A 281 -2.86 -10.24 6.66
CA ASP A 281 -1.56 -9.87 6.06
C ASP A 281 -0.77 -11.18 5.76
N ASP A 282 -1.49 -12.23 5.33
CA ASP A 282 -0.97 -13.61 5.21
C ASP A 282 -0.79 -14.11 3.76
N HIS A 283 -0.99 -13.21 2.79
CA HIS A 283 -0.86 -13.44 1.35
C HIS A 283 -1.57 -14.72 0.86
N GLN A 284 -2.72 -15.03 1.47
CA GLN A 284 -3.67 -16.00 0.97
C GLN A 284 -4.74 -15.29 0.14
N ASN A 285 -5.34 -16.02 -0.80
CA ASN A 285 -6.49 -15.57 -1.60
C ASN A 285 -7.63 -15.02 -0.70
N GLU A 286 -8.06 -13.78 -0.95
CA GLU A 286 -9.05 -13.08 -0.14
C GLU A 286 -10.42 -13.78 -0.14
N LEU A 287 -10.89 -14.27 -1.29
CA LEU A 287 -12.15 -15.03 -1.41
C LEU A 287 -12.18 -16.21 -0.44
N LYS A 288 -11.08 -16.97 -0.39
CA LYS A 288 -10.87 -18.11 0.51
C LYS A 288 -10.88 -17.69 1.99
N ARG A 289 -10.34 -16.51 2.33
CA ARG A 289 -10.40 -15.98 3.71
C ARG A 289 -11.79 -15.47 4.08
N ILE A 290 -12.51 -14.85 3.15
CA ILE A 290 -13.89 -14.38 3.31
C ILE A 290 -14.84 -15.58 3.51
N GLU A 291 -14.75 -16.63 2.69
CA GLU A 291 -15.49 -17.89 2.85
C GLU A 291 -15.25 -18.52 4.24
N GLN A 292 -13.98 -18.57 4.68
CA GLN A 292 -13.60 -19.11 5.99
C GLN A 292 -14.15 -18.27 7.16
N ALA A 293 -14.08 -16.94 7.06
CA ALA A 293 -14.55 -16.02 8.09
C ALA A 293 -16.09 -16.00 8.19
N LEU A 294 -16.79 -15.99 7.06
CA LEU A 294 -18.25 -16.09 6.98
C LEU A 294 -18.74 -17.39 7.61
N LYS A 295 -18.15 -18.53 7.24
CA LYS A 295 -18.46 -19.84 7.82
C LYS A 295 -18.20 -19.93 9.33
N ALA A 296 -17.26 -19.14 9.85
CA ALA A 296 -16.98 -19.02 11.27
C ALA A 296 -17.88 -18.01 12.00
N GLY A 297 -18.75 -17.29 11.28
CA GLY A 297 -19.71 -16.31 11.83
C GLY A 297 -19.15 -14.91 12.05
N PHE A 298 -17.94 -14.61 11.56
CA PHE A 298 -17.30 -13.30 11.71
C PHE A 298 -17.76 -12.31 10.64
N ARG A 299 -17.79 -11.01 10.98
CA ARG A 299 -18.31 -9.96 10.09
C ARG A 299 -17.34 -8.83 9.75
N HIS A 300 -16.44 -8.46 10.66
CA HIS A 300 -15.56 -7.29 10.50
C HIS A 300 -14.15 -7.73 10.08
N LEU A 301 -13.85 -7.59 8.79
CA LEU A 301 -12.59 -8.03 8.20
C LEU A 301 -11.81 -6.82 7.67
N VAL A 302 -10.48 -6.89 7.74
CA VAL A 302 -9.55 -5.96 7.11
C VAL A 302 -8.48 -6.76 6.38
N PHE A 303 -8.20 -6.41 5.13
CA PHE A 303 -7.14 -7.00 4.31
C PHE A 303 -6.07 -5.95 3.99
N GLU A 304 -4.80 -6.29 4.24
CA GLU A 304 -3.63 -5.71 3.57
C GLU A 304 -3.61 -6.10 2.08
N ASP A 305 -2.80 -5.41 1.28
CA ASP A 305 -2.44 -5.79 -0.08
C ASP A 305 -3.64 -6.15 -0.99
N ASN A 306 -4.72 -5.35 -0.97
CA ASN A 306 -5.89 -5.48 -1.85
C ASN A 306 -5.54 -5.06 -3.29
N TYR A 307 -4.74 -5.89 -3.95
CA TYR A 307 -4.03 -5.58 -5.19
C TYR A 307 -4.92 -5.22 -6.37
N ASP A 308 -4.42 -4.31 -7.21
CA ASP A 308 -5.01 -4.02 -8.52
C ASP A 308 -4.93 -5.23 -9.50
N THR A 309 -5.85 -5.25 -10.47
CA THR A 309 -5.91 -6.27 -11.52
C THR A 309 -4.63 -6.36 -12.35
N GLY A 310 -4.15 -7.58 -12.61
CA GLY A 310 -2.88 -7.84 -13.27
C GLY A 310 -1.64 -7.82 -12.36
N THR A 311 -1.78 -7.47 -11.08
CA THR A 311 -0.67 -7.41 -10.10
C THR A 311 -1.03 -8.14 -8.79
N GLY A 312 -0.07 -8.21 -7.85
CA GLY A 312 -0.22 -8.92 -6.58
C GLY A 312 0.23 -10.37 -6.56
N ASP A 313 0.40 -10.93 -5.36
CA ASP A 313 0.82 -12.32 -5.15
C ASP A 313 -0.31 -13.27 -4.69
N HIS A 314 -1.50 -12.72 -4.45
CA HIS A 314 -2.73 -13.46 -4.20
C HIS A 314 -3.93 -12.79 -4.92
N TYR A 315 -5.05 -13.51 -5.01
CA TYR A 315 -6.28 -13.02 -5.63
C TYR A 315 -7.06 -12.14 -4.66
N SER A 316 -7.13 -10.84 -4.97
CA SER A 316 -7.67 -9.78 -4.12
C SER A 316 -9.14 -9.45 -4.39
N LEU A 317 -9.78 -8.70 -3.49
CA LEU A 317 -11.14 -8.20 -3.72
C LEU A 317 -11.23 -7.22 -4.89
N ARG A 318 -10.23 -6.36 -5.08
CA ARG A 318 -10.13 -5.51 -6.27
C ARG A 318 -10.11 -6.34 -7.54
N GLN A 319 -9.28 -7.38 -7.61
CA GLN A 319 -9.30 -8.31 -8.74
C GLN A 319 -10.71 -8.90 -8.93
N ILE A 320 -11.30 -9.50 -7.88
CA ILE A 320 -12.62 -10.14 -7.93
C ILE A 320 -13.71 -9.19 -8.47
N CYS A 321 -13.71 -7.94 -8.03
CA CYS A 321 -14.72 -6.94 -8.36
C CYS A 321 -14.35 -6.04 -9.54
N ASP A 322 -13.20 -6.25 -10.19
CA ASP A 322 -12.85 -5.61 -11.47
C ASP A 322 -13.68 -6.28 -12.59
N GLN A 323 -14.73 -5.58 -13.01
CA GLN A 323 -15.75 -6.05 -13.94
C GLN A 323 -16.24 -4.91 -14.85
N SER A 324 -16.65 -5.22 -16.07
CA SER A 324 -17.12 -4.24 -17.07
C SER A 324 -18.39 -3.45 -16.68
N TYR A 325 -19.13 -3.89 -15.66
CA TYR A 325 -20.27 -3.13 -15.13
C TYR A 325 -19.89 -2.23 -13.93
N ILE A 326 -18.61 -2.22 -13.53
CA ILE A 326 -18.04 -1.34 -12.50
C ILE A 326 -17.28 -0.21 -13.20
N ARG A 327 -17.42 1.02 -12.70
CA ARG A 327 -16.75 2.19 -13.29
C ARG A 327 -15.23 2.07 -13.13
N GLY A 328 -14.50 2.13 -14.23
CA GLY A 328 -13.04 1.94 -14.24
C GLY A 328 -12.60 0.47 -14.11
N GLY A 329 -13.55 -0.47 -14.14
CA GLY A 329 -13.29 -1.90 -14.24
C GLY A 329 -13.59 -2.46 -15.63
N GLY A 330 -13.12 -3.69 -15.87
CA GLY A 330 -13.12 -4.36 -17.17
C GLY A 330 -12.05 -3.80 -18.11
N HIS A 331 -11.21 -4.68 -18.67
CA HIS A 331 -10.05 -4.28 -19.47
C HIS A 331 -10.13 -4.72 -20.94
N ASN A 332 -9.38 -4.01 -21.78
CA ASN A 332 -9.26 -4.23 -23.22
C ASN A 332 -7.82 -4.57 -23.60
N CYS A 333 -7.56 -5.81 -24.01
CA CYS A 333 -6.22 -6.31 -24.30
C CYS A 333 -5.63 -5.90 -25.66
N PHE A 334 -6.33 -5.09 -26.47
CA PHE A 334 -5.76 -4.57 -27.72
C PHE A 334 -4.67 -3.54 -27.44
N LYS A 335 -3.48 -3.75 -28.01
CA LYS A 335 -2.28 -2.93 -27.78
C LYS A 335 -2.40 -1.49 -28.26
N ASP A 336 -3.19 -1.26 -29.31
CA ASP A 336 -3.45 0.06 -29.89
C ASP A 336 -4.67 0.76 -29.26
N SER A 337 -5.21 0.22 -28.16
CA SER A 337 -6.34 0.82 -27.43
C SER A 337 -5.94 2.06 -26.63
N ASP A 338 -6.93 2.88 -26.30
CA ASP A 338 -6.73 4.03 -25.41
C ASP A 338 -6.36 3.60 -23.98
N GLU A 339 -6.84 2.44 -23.48
CA GLU A 339 -6.39 1.88 -22.20
C GLU A 339 -4.89 1.57 -22.23
N ALA A 340 -4.40 0.86 -23.27
CA ALA A 340 -2.98 0.57 -23.42
C ALA A 340 -2.14 1.87 -23.54
N ARG A 341 -2.63 2.85 -24.32
CA ARG A 341 -2.02 4.19 -24.46
C ARG A 341 -1.95 4.95 -23.13
N ILE A 342 -2.96 4.86 -22.28
CA ILE A 342 -3.01 5.49 -20.96
C ILE A 342 -2.07 4.76 -20.00
N ARG A 343 -2.21 3.44 -19.85
CA ARG A 343 -1.38 2.62 -18.94
C ARG A 343 0.12 2.74 -19.23
N SER A 344 0.52 2.65 -20.51
CA SER A 344 1.91 2.84 -20.94
C SER A 344 2.48 4.22 -20.62
N ARG A 345 1.64 5.26 -20.47
CA ARG A 345 2.05 6.57 -19.95
C ARG A 345 2.18 6.55 -18.42
N ARG A 346 1.22 5.96 -17.71
CA ARG A 346 1.17 5.96 -16.24
C ARG A 346 2.27 5.11 -15.58
N LYS A 347 2.61 3.96 -16.17
CA LYS A 347 3.74 3.09 -15.79
C LYS A 347 5.12 3.79 -15.74
N LYS A 348 5.27 4.93 -16.44
CA LYS A 348 6.50 5.74 -16.41
C LYS A 348 6.66 6.61 -15.16
N PHE A 349 5.62 6.68 -14.32
CA PHE A 349 5.57 7.52 -13.12
C PHE A 349 5.23 6.72 -11.84
N TRP A 350 4.50 5.62 -11.95
CA TRP A 350 3.98 4.85 -10.80
C TRP A 350 4.47 3.40 -10.82
N GLU A 351 5.06 2.93 -9.72
CA GLU A 351 5.75 1.63 -9.58
C GLU A 351 4.82 0.43 -9.78
N LYS A 352 3.56 0.53 -9.32
CA LYS A 352 2.55 -0.54 -9.44
C LYS A 352 1.59 -0.36 -10.62
N ALA A 353 1.77 0.64 -11.49
CA ALA A 353 0.93 0.81 -12.68
C ALA A 353 1.35 -0.17 -13.78
N VAL A 354 0.54 -1.21 -14.01
CA VAL A 354 0.79 -2.23 -15.04
C VAL A 354 0.36 -1.76 -16.44
N ASP A 355 1.18 -2.07 -17.45
CA ASP A 355 0.83 -1.90 -18.87
C ASP A 355 0.05 -3.10 -19.42
N ILE A 356 -0.34 -3.04 -20.70
CA ILE A 356 -1.23 -4.05 -21.28
C ILE A 356 -0.52 -5.40 -21.48
N GLU A 357 0.80 -5.37 -21.72
CA GLU A 357 1.67 -6.54 -21.76
C GLU A 357 1.72 -7.32 -20.43
N GLU A 358 1.70 -6.60 -19.30
CA GLU A 358 1.65 -7.20 -17.95
C GLU A 358 0.24 -7.63 -17.56
N LEU A 359 -0.77 -6.80 -17.86
CA LEU A 359 -2.17 -7.04 -17.48
C LEU A 359 -2.75 -8.30 -18.15
N CYS A 360 -2.53 -8.46 -19.46
CA CYS A 360 -3.25 -9.44 -20.27
C CYS A 360 -2.49 -10.77 -20.40
N GLY A 361 -3.16 -11.88 -20.09
CA GLY A 361 -2.69 -13.24 -20.32
C GLY A 361 -2.94 -13.75 -21.75
N PRO A 362 -2.76 -15.07 -21.97
CA PRO A 362 -3.34 -15.77 -23.12
C PRO A 362 -4.85 -15.56 -23.20
N ASP A 363 -5.43 -15.73 -24.39
CA ASP A 363 -6.89 -15.64 -24.63
C ASP A 363 -7.54 -14.34 -24.08
N GLU A 364 -6.79 -13.23 -24.13
CA GLU A 364 -7.16 -11.91 -23.62
C GLU A 364 -7.54 -11.89 -22.13
N ALA A 365 -7.03 -12.85 -21.36
CA ALA A 365 -7.33 -13.01 -19.94
C ALA A 365 -6.67 -11.92 -19.08
N TRP A 366 -7.34 -10.79 -18.91
CA TRP A 366 -6.92 -9.70 -18.00
C TRP A 366 -7.27 -9.96 -16.52
N TRP A 367 -8.25 -10.82 -16.25
CA TRP A 367 -8.83 -10.99 -14.92
C TRP A 367 -7.91 -11.75 -13.94
N GLY A 368 -8.05 -11.45 -12.65
CA GLY A 368 -7.12 -11.91 -11.61
C GLY A 368 -5.72 -11.37 -11.89
N VAL A 369 -4.73 -12.27 -11.97
CA VAL A 369 -3.48 -11.98 -12.66
C VAL A 369 -3.35 -12.87 -13.91
N ARG A 370 -3.58 -12.28 -15.08
CA ARG A 370 -3.40 -12.92 -16.40
C ARG A 370 -4.21 -14.21 -16.59
N GLY A 371 -5.42 -14.27 -16.01
CA GLY A 371 -6.29 -15.46 -16.00
C GLY A 371 -6.08 -16.42 -14.82
N PHE A 372 -5.24 -16.07 -13.85
CA PHE A 372 -4.95 -16.91 -12.68
C PHE A 372 -5.43 -16.29 -11.37
N MET A 373 -6.05 -17.13 -10.56
CA MET A 373 -6.32 -16.92 -9.13
C MET A 373 -5.08 -17.37 -8.35
N ARG A 374 -4.30 -16.39 -7.87
CA ARG A 374 -3.11 -16.61 -7.06
C ARG A 374 -3.46 -16.87 -5.59
N ASP A 375 -2.67 -17.70 -4.91
CA ASP A 375 -2.80 -18.04 -3.50
C ASP A 375 -1.43 -18.41 -2.91
N ASN A 376 -1.28 -18.24 -1.61
CA ASN A 376 -0.08 -18.60 -0.84
C ASN A 376 1.23 -17.99 -1.39
N PHE A 377 1.35 -16.65 -1.35
CA PHE A 377 2.52 -15.90 -1.83
C PHE A 377 2.90 -16.26 -3.29
N ASN A 378 1.91 -16.35 -4.20
CA ASN A 378 2.07 -16.73 -5.61
C ASN A 378 2.68 -18.14 -5.85
N HIS A 379 2.76 -19.00 -4.82
CA HIS A 379 3.22 -20.39 -4.97
C HIS A 379 2.10 -21.36 -5.40
N SER A 380 0.83 -20.95 -5.36
CA SER A 380 -0.32 -21.76 -5.78
C SER A 380 -1.22 -20.96 -6.71
N ASN A 381 -1.09 -21.20 -8.02
CA ASN A 381 -1.78 -20.43 -9.06
C ASN A 381 -2.78 -21.31 -9.80
N LYS A 382 -4.07 -21.07 -9.60
CA LYS A 382 -5.15 -21.81 -10.26
C LYS A 382 -5.67 -21.01 -11.46
N PRO A 383 -5.77 -21.59 -12.68
CA PRO A 383 -6.44 -20.91 -13.78
C PRO A 383 -7.92 -20.73 -13.46
N ILE A 384 -8.48 -19.58 -13.82
CA ILE A 384 -9.91 -19.25 -13.68
C ILE A 384 -10.46 -18.75 -15.01
N SER A 385 -11.66 -19.19 -15.40
CA SER A 385 -12.34 -18.67 -16.58
C SER A 385 -13.01 -17.32 -16.26
N TYR A 386 -13.25 -16.48 -17.28
CA TYR A 386 -14.01 -15.24 -17.09
C TYR A 386 -15.40 -15.48 -16.48
N ALA A 387 -16.05 -16.59 -16.86
CA ALA A 387 -17.33 -16.97 -16.27
C ALA A 387 -17.20 -17.27 -14.77
N GLN A 388 -16.15 -17.98 -14.33
CA GLN A 388 -15.90 -18.22 -12.91
C GLN A 388 -15.53 -16.93 -12.18
N HIS A 389 -14.69 -16.09 -12.78
CA HIS A 389 -14.33 -14.76 -12.25
C HIS A 389 -15.56 -13.88 -11.98
N PHE A 390 -16.50 -13.83 -12.93
CA PHE A 390 -17.77 -13.12 -12.78
C PHE A 390 -18.65 -13.72 -11.67
N GLN A 391 -18.70 -15.06 -11.53
CA GLN A 391 -19.46 -15.70 -10.44
C GLN A 391 -18.83 -15.43 -9.06
N ASN A 392 -17.50 -15.43 -8.94
CA ASN A 392 -16.81 -15.01 -7.72
C ASN A 392 -17.23 -13.58 -7.32
N SER A 393 -17.29 -12.66 -8.30
CA SER A 393 -17.74 -11.28 -8.09
C SER A 393 -19.18 -11.22 -7.58
N ARG A 394 -20.10 -12.00 -8.16
CA ARG A 394 -21.51 -12.04 -7.72
C ARG A 394 -21.71 -12.69 -6.36
N TYR A 395 -20.88 -13.66 -5.99
CA TYR A 395 -20.86 -14.21 -4.63
C TYR A 395 -20.38 -13.18 -3.60
N ILE A 396 -19.31 -12.44 -3.88
CA ILE A 396 -18.86 -11.35 -3.00
C ILE A 396 -19.93 -10.26 -2.87
N GLU A 397 -20.50 -9.76 -3.97
CA GLU A 397 -21.58 -8.76 -3.93
C GLU A 397 -22.82 -9.22 -3.15
N SER A 398 -23.07 -10.53 -3.04
CA SER A 398 -24.26 -11.06 -2.36
C SER A 398 -24.13 -11.11 -0.83
N ILE A 399 -22.90 -11.17 -0.29
CA ILE A 399 -22.63 -11.25 1.15
C ILE A 399 -22.11 -9.93 1.77
N LEU A 400 -21.77 -8.95 0.95
CA LEU A 400 -21.05 -7.75 1.37
C LEU A 400 -21.99 -6.63 1.85
N ASP A 401 -22.00 -6.35 3.16
CA ASP A 401 -22.75 -5.23 3.75
C ASP A 401 -22.04 -3.88 3.53
N VAL A 402 -20.71 -3.85 3.63
CA VAL A 402 -19.89 -2.64 3.47
C VAL A 402 -18.59 -2.99 2.78
N TYR A 403 -18.21 -2.20 1.77
CA TYR A 403 -16.87 -2.16 1.17
C TYR A 403 -16.27 -0.77 1.41
N TRP A 404 -15.07 -0.70 1.98
CA TRP A 404 -14.36 0.58 2.10
C TRP A 404 -12.85 0.41 1.99
N GLU A 405 -12.27 1.03 0.96
CA GLU A 405 -10.82 1.16 0.85
C GLU A 405 -10.33 2.36 1.65
N LEU A 406 -9.26 2.14 2.40
CA LEU A 406 -8.49 3.20 3.04
C LEU A 406 -7.88 4.12 1.97
N PRO A 407 -8.21 5.42 1.94
CA PRO A 407 -7.51 6.37 1.08
C PRO A 407 -6.05 6.55 1.51
N PRO A 408 -5.12 6.86 0.59
CA PRO A 408 -3.77 7.26 0.96
C PRO A 408 -3.81 8.45 1.92
N VAL A 409 -2.91 8.51 2.90
CA VAL A 409 -2.94 9.54 3.96
C VAL A 409 -2.70 10.93 3.37
N ALA A 410 -1.80 11.04 2.41
CA ALA A 410 -1.51 12.28 1.72
C ALA A 410 -1.11 12.05 0.27
N GLY A 411 -1.40 13.02 -0.60
CA GLY A 411 -1.12 12.91 -2.03
C GLY A 411 0.39 12.80 -2.37
N PRO A 412 0.74 12.33 -3.58
CA PRO A 412 2.14 12.14 -3.98
C PRO A 412 2.96 13.43 -4.04
N SER A 413 2.34 14.60 -4.22
CA SER A 413 3.04 15.90 -4.18
C SER A 413 3.48 16.29 -2.77
N LEU A 414 2.99 15.60 -1.74
CA LEU A 414 3.31 15.84 -0.33
C LEU A 414 4.20 14.74 0.26
N THR A 415 3.99 13.49 -0.15
CA THR A 415 4.69 12.31 0.38
C THR A 415 5.85 11.82 -0.49
N HIS A 416 5.93 12.28 -1.74
CA HIS A 416 6.89 11.83 -2.77
C HIS A 416 6.87 10.32 -3.07
N GLN A 417 5.86 9.58 -2.59
CA GLN A 417 5.72 8.15 -2.92
C GLN A 417 5.30 7.98 -4.37
N THR A 418 5.92 7.02 -5.06
CA THR A 418 5.58 6.63 -6.44
C THR A 418 4.94 5.24 -6.51
N ARG A 419 4.70 4.59 -5.36
CA ARG A 419 4.28 3.19 -5.29
C ARG A 419 2.94 2.93 -6.00
N TYR A 420 1.88 3.64 -5.62
CA TYR A 420 0.54 3.47 -6.19
C TYR A 420 0.26 4.45 -7.34
N ASP A 421 -0.77 4.14 -8.15
CA ASP A 421 -1.28 5.05 -9.17
C ASP A 421 -2.48 5.86 -8.64
N PRO A 422 -2.41 7.21 -8.57
CA PRO A 422 -3.51 8.04 -8.07
C PRO A 422 -4.80 8.02 -8.90
N ALA A 423 -4.78 7.53 -10.15
CA ALA A 423 -6.00 7.32 -10.93
C ALA A 423 -6.70 5.98 -10.60
N ARG A 424 -6.00 5.08 -9.88
CA ARG A 424 -6.50 3.81 -9.34
C ARG A 424 -6.57 3.85 -7.80
N ALA A 425 -6.73 5.01 -7.17
CA ALA A 425 -6.85 5.13 -5.71
C ALA A 425 -7.97 6.10 -5.30
N PRO A 426 -8.61 5.92 -4.12
CA PRO A 426 -9.47 6.93 -3.53
C PRO A 426 -8.72 8.25 -3.30
N SER A 427 -9.43 9.38 -3.33
CA SER A 427 -8.83 10.70 -3.08
C SER A 427 -8.21 10.76 -1.67
N PRO A 428 -6.93 11.18 -1.54
CA PRO A 428 -6.19 11.06 -0.28
C PRO A 428 -6.73 11.98 0.82
N ILE A 429 -6.52 11.59 2.08
CA ILE A 429 -7.05 12.29 3.28
C ILE A 429 -6.51 13.73 3.35
N VAL A 430 -5.25 13.92 2.94
CA VAL A 430 -4.63 15.23 2.71
C VAL A 430 -4.29 15.38 1.22
N GLU A 431 -5.16 16.09 0.49
CA GLU A 431 -5.02 16.35 -0.95
C GLU A 431 -3.70 17.06 -1.30
N ASP A 432 -3.23 16.89 -2.54
CA ASP A 432 -2.06 17.60 -3.06
C ASP A 432 -2.21 19.13 -2.94
N GLY A 433 -1.08 19.81 -2.74
CA GLY A 433 -1.05 21.25 -2.45
C GLY A 433 -1.49 21.65 -1.04
N ARG A 434 -2.13 20.77 -0.24
CA ARG A 434 -2.57 21.07 1.15
C ARG A 434 -1.40 21.02 2.17
N TYR A 435 -0.20 21.45 1.79
CA TYR A 435 1.04 21.36 2.60
C TYR A 435 0.92 22.00 4.00
N GLY A 436 0.14 23.07 4.14
CA GLY A 436 -0.14 23.68 5.44
C GLY A 436 -0.87 22.75 6.42
N LEU A 437 -1.75 21.87 5.92
CA LEU A 437 -2.41 20.83 6.72
C LEU A 437 -1.46 19.65 6.96
N PHE A 438 -0.77 19.16 5.93
CA PHE A 438 0.24 18.09 6.03
C PHE A 438 1.27 18.37 7.15
N ARG A 439 1.78 19.61 7.22
CA ARG A 439 2.67 20.05 8.29
C ARG A 439 1.98 20.20 9.65
N ARG A 440 0.70 20.65 9.71
CA ARG A 440 -0.05 20.76 10.98
C ARG A 440 -0.24 19.39 11.65
N LEU A 441 -0.51 18.37 10.84
CA LEU A 441 -0.68 16.98 11.28
C LEU A 441 0.64 16.30 11.70
N GLY A 442 1.78 16.99 11.63
CA GLY A 442 3.10 16.40 11.91
C GLY A 442 3.64 15.45 10.82
N LEU A 443 2.86 15.13 9.79
CA LEU A 443 3.26 14.22 8.69
C LEU A 443 4.56 14.67 7.99
N ALA A 444 4.79 15.99 7.90
CA ALA A 444 6.02 16.56 7.34
C ALA A 444 7.29 16.34 8.17
N ASN A 445 7.18 15.80 9.40
CA ASN A 445 8.32 15.43 10.25
C ASN A 445 8.72 13.95 10.05
N LEU A 446 7.85 13.14 9.44
CA LEU A 446 8.10 11.73 9.19
C LEU A 446 9.03 11.57 7.97
N ASP A 447 9.94 10.61 8.04
CA ASP A 447 10.82 10.28 6.91
C ASP A 447 9.99 9.77 5.71
N ASN A 448 10.22 10.32 4.51
CA ASN A 448 9.44 10.01 3.31
C ASN A 448 9.32 8.50 3.00
N SER A 449 10.29 7.68 3.42
CA SER A 449 10.24 6.22 3.22
C SER A 449 9.08 5.53 3.94
N VAL A 450 8.51 6.12 4.99
CA VAL A 450 7.35 5.52 5.69
C VAL A 450 6.07 5.52 4.85
N PHE A 451 5.97 6.44 3.89
CA PHE A 451 4.83 6.54 2.97
C PHE A 451 5.00 5.67 1.72
N ASN A 452 6.20 5.19 1.39
CA ASN A 452 6.43 4.39 0.18
C ASN A 452 6.01 2.90 0.36
N GLY A 453 4.82 2.70 0.92
CA GLY A 453 4.27 1.40 1.33
C GLY A 453 2.83 1.13 0.92
N TYR A 454 2.04 2.14 0.49
CA TYR A 454 0.63 1.94 0.15
C TYR A 454 0.45 0.96 -1.04
N THR A 455 -0.34 -0.09 -0.81
CA THR A 455 -0.75 -1.13 -1.79
C THR A 455 -2.24 -1.51 -1.61
N GLN A 456 -3.04 -0.52 -1.20
CA GLN A 456 -4.47 -0.62 -0.91
C GLN A 456 -4.79 -1.54 0.28
N MET A 457 -5.44 -0.98 1.29
CA MET A 457 -5.99 -1.73 2.43
C MET A 457 -7.51 -1.57 2.43
N VAL A 458 -8.25 -2.65 2.65
CA VAL A 458 -9.73 -2.65 2.57
C VAL A 458 -10.37 -3.16 3.85
N TYR A 459 -11.42 -2.48 4.30
CA TYR A 459 -12.33 -2.91 5.35
C TYR A 459 -13.63 -3.44 4.77
N LEU A 460 -14.12 -4.53 5.34
CA LEU A 460 -15.36 -5.19 4.97
C LEU A 460 -16.28 -5.33 6.19
N GLN A 461 -17.58 -5.16 5.96
CA GLN A 461 -18.61 -5.80 6.77
C GLN A 461 -19.28 -6.87 5.89
N ILE A 462 -19.35 -8.11 6.36
CA ILE A 462 -20.01 -9.22 5.65
C ILE A 462 -21.10 -9.90 6.49
N SER A 463 -22.10 -10.46 5.81
CA SER A 463 -23.11 -11.35 6.39
C SER A 463 -23.75 -12.23 5.31
N GLU A 464 -24.30 -13.39 5.72
CA GLU A 464 -25.11 -14.25 4.85
C GLU A 464 -26.35 -13.50 4.32
N GLN A 465 -27.04 -14.09 3.32
CA GLN A 465 -28.22 -13.48 2.68
C GLN A 465 -29.49 -13.61 3.53
#